data_AF-A0A4Y8PJ47-F1
#
_entry.id   AF-A0A4Y8PJ47-F1
#
_cell.length_a   1.000
_cell.length_b   1.000
_cell.length_c   1.000
_cell.angle_alpha   90.00
_cell.angle_beta   90.00
_cell.angle_gamma   90.00
#
_symmetry.space_group_name_H-M   'P 1'
#
loop_
_entity.id
_entity.type
_entity.pdbx_description
1 polymer ?
#
loop_
_entity_poly.entity_id
_entity_poly.type
_entity_poly.pdbx_seq_one_letter_code
_entity_poly.pdbx_strand_id
1 'polypeptide(L)'
;MKGLLFKQSSLSFVFQFSLPFLSFFLFFLTQPLFCQESQDPETPEIAKKLDREEEKKKLLKAVDILDQLQQNVETDSLNIQNIKEEIKSLKDQVSTLQKEIEKIKIATSMGKSALTGSKKEKGASVKRIVQNGNEQKIEKGYYYVIQKNDNLESIADAYRKSGVNVTVEDICKANNLSAHSPLTVGKKLFIPKKESK
;
A
#
# COMPACT_ATOMS: atom_id res chain seq x y z
N MET A 1 2.89 -42.19 46.70
CA MET A 1 3.31 -41.02 47.50
C MET A 1 2.97 -39.76 46.70
N LYS A 2 2.19 -38.84 47.30
CA LYS A 2 2.25 -37.35 47.23
C LYS A 2 2.19 -36.71 45.83
N GLY A 3 1.33 -35.75 45.48
CA GLY A 3 0.25 -34.95 46.08
C GLY A 3 -0.43 -34.22 44.89
N LEU A 4 -1.72 -33.92 44.81
CA LEU A 4 -2.62 -33.16 45.69
C LEU A 4 -2.02 -31.85 46.19
N LEU A 5 -2.37 -30.74 45.54
CA LEU A 5 -2.68 -29.43 46.14
C LEU A 5 -3.08 -28.42 45.05
N PHE A 6 -4.37 -28.07 44.97
CA PHE A 6 -4.74 -26.65 44.90
C PHE A 6 -6.10 -26.45 45.56
N LYS A 7 -6.16 -25.44 46.40
CA LYS A 7 -7.16 -25.17 47.44
C LYS A 7 -7.69 -23.76 47.24
N GLN A 8 -9.01 -23.59 47.18
CA GLN A 8 -9.75 -22.35 47.44
C GLN A 8 -11.24 -22.77 47.49
N SER A 9 -11.99 -22.86 48.60
CA SER A 9 -12.19 -22.08 49.84
C SER A 9 -12.80 -20.69 49.64
N SER A 10 -14.12 -20.61 49.92
CA SER A 10 -14.97 -19.53 50.51
C SER A 10 -16.30 -19.45 49.72
N LEU A 11 -17.43 -20.03 50.15
CA LEU A 11 -18.23 -19.95 51.38
C LEU A 11 -18.98 -18.61 51.55
N SER A 12 -20.25 -18.66 51.16
CA SER A 12 -21.45 -18.01 51.71
C SER A 12 -21.51 -16.48 51.88
N PHE A 13 -22.39 -15.84 51.10
CA PHE A 13 -22.92 -14.51 51.42
C PHE A 13 -24.43 -14.60 51.64
N VAL A 14 -24.83 -14.27 52.86
CA VAL A 14 -26.17 -14.43 53.43
C VAL A 14 -26.96 -13.15 53.14
N PHE A 15 -28.15 -13.28 52.55
CA PHE A 15 -29.08 -12.20 52.30
C PHE A 15 -29.99 -12.04 53.53
N GLN A 16 -29.88 -10.93 54.26
CA GLN A 16 -30.87 -10.54 55.27
C GLN A 16 -30.69 -9.06 55.63
N PHE A 17 -31.57 -8.18 55.15
CA PHE A 17 -31.82 -6.90 55.81
C PHE A 17 -33.33 -6.63 55.76
N SER A 18 -33.96 -6.75 56.93
CA SER A 18 -35.36 -6.48 57.22
C SER A 18 -35.40 -5.26 58.12
N LEU A 19 -36.13 -4.20 57.71
CA LEU A 19 -36.59 -3.14 58.59
C LEU A 19 -38.00 -2.67 58.13
N PRO A 20 -38.93 -2.40 59.07
CA PRO A 20 -40.35 -2.45 58.81
C PRO A 20 -41.04 -1.13 58.39
N PHE A 21 -42.16 -1.37 57.72
CA PHE A 21 -43.37 -0.59 57.48
C PHE A 21 -43.79 0.48 58.54
N LEU A 22 -44.26 1.62 58.02
CA LEU A 22 -45.60 2.22 58.25
C LEU A 22 -45.83 3.34 59.31
N SER A 23 -46.08 4.53 58.76
CA SER A 23 -47.16 5.52 59.07
C SER A 23 -47.13 6.37 60.34
N PHE A 24 -47.09 7.69 60.15
CA PHE A 24 -48.00 8.65 60.81
C PHE A 24 -47.98 9.98 60.02
N PHE A 25 -48.97 10.23 59.16
CA PHE A 25 -50.21 10.99 59.43
C PHE A 25 -50.10 12.48 59.02
N LEU A 26 -50.94 12.79 58.03
CA LEU A 26 -51.36 14.09 57.52
C LEU A 26 -51.38 15.22 58.56
N PHE A 27 -50.70 16.32 58.26
CA PHE A 27 -51.08 17.63 58.79
C PHE A 27 -51.23 18.65 57.64
N PHE A 28 -52.50 18.73 57.20
CA PHE A 28 -53.25 19.93 56.86
C PHE A 28 -52.64 21.04 55.99
N LEU A 29 -53.24 21.12 54.80
CA LEU A 29 -53.59 22.33 54.03
C LEU A 29 -53.40 23.67 54.76
N THR A 30 -52.54 24.52 54.20
CA THR A 30 -52.84 25.94 53.94
C THR A 30 -52.03 26.35 52.70
N GLN A 31 -52.72 26.88 51.68
CA GLN A 31 -52.13 27.33 50.41
C GLN A 31 -51.75 28.85 50.48
N PRO A 32 -51.45 29.54 49.37
CA PRO A 32 -50.12 30.04 49.07
C PRO A 32 -50.05 31.58 49.13
N LEU A 33 -48.90 32.13 49.51
CA LEU A 33 -48.63 33.56 49.32
C LEU A 33 -47.26 33.71 48.65
N PHE A 34 -47.34 33.95 47.35
CA PHE A 34 -46.61 35.02 46.68
C PHE A 34 -45.11 35.11 47.01
N CYS A 35 -44.30 34.44 46.20
CA CYS A 35 -43.00 34.95 45.80
C CYS A 35 -42.88 34.82 44.29
N GLN A 36 -43.00 35.96 43.61
CA GLN A 36 -42.56 36.12 42.25
C GLN A 36 -41.04 36.33 42.29
N GLU A 37 -40.29 35.27 42.03
CA GLU A 37 -38.87 35.34 41.70
C GLU A 37 -38.76 34.81 40.26
N SER A 38 -38.30 35.69 39.37
CA SER A 38 -38.20 35.52 37.93
C SER A 38 -37.49 34.22 37.54
N GLN A 39 -38.25 33.25 37.04
CA GLN A 39 -37.71 32.16 36.22
C GLN A 39 -37.70 32.61 34.76
N ASP A 40 -36.53 33.06 34.31
CA ASP A 40 -36.17 33.08 32.90
C ASP A 40 -36.26 31.64 32.32
N PRO A 41 -36.90 31.44 31.15
CA PRO A 41 -37.00 30.13 30.50
C PRO A 41 -35.73 29.76 29.71
N GLU A 42 -34.55 29.82 30.33
CA GLU A 42 -33.28 29.57 29.61
C GLU A 42 -32.84 28.09 29.64
N THR A 43 -33.38 27.27 30.53
CA THR A 43 -32.91 25.88 30.74
C THR A 43 -33.21 24.89 29.61
N PRO A 44 -34.37 24.91 28.92
CA PRO A 44 -34.60 24.03 27.77
C PRO A 44 -34.01 24.57 26.45
N GLU A 45 -33.63 25.85 26.39
CA GLU A 45 -33.04 26.46 25.19
C GLU A 45 -31.52 26.24 25.12
N ILE A 46 -30.82 26.32 26.25
CA ILE A 46 -29.35 26.12 26.31
C ILE A 46 -28.98 24.68 25.93
N ALA A 47 -29.72 23.67 26.41
CA ALA A 47 -29.50 22.27 26.02
C ALA A 47 -29.68 22.07 24.51
N LYS A 48 -30.77 22.58 23.93
CA LYS A 48 -31.00 22.54 22.47
C LYS A 48 -30.00 23.35 21.67
N LYS A 49 -29.41 24.42 22.23
CA LYS A 49 -28.33 25.19 21.59
C LYS A 49 -27.03 24.40 21.61
N LEU A 50 -26.69 23.75 22.73
CA LEU A 50 -25.48 22.95 22.89
C LEU A 50 -25.48 21.74 21.94
N ASP A 51 -26.62 21.05 21.83
CA ASP A 51 -26.81 19.95 20.90
C ASP A 51 -26.64 20.41 19.44
N ARG A 52 -27.22 21.57 19.08
CA ARG A 52 -27.05 22.19 17.75
C ARG A 52 -25.61 22.62 17.47
N GLU A 53 -24.88 23.11 18.47
CA GLU A 53 -23.46 23.45 18.31
C GLU A 53 -22.59 22.19 18.12
N GLU A 54 -22.92 21.07 18.77
CA GLU A 54 -22.24 19.80 18.53
C GLU A 54 -22.51 19.26 17.11
N GLU A 55 -23.74 19.38 16.63
CA GLU A 55 -24.12 19.05 15.25
C GLU A 55 -23.38 19.93 14.22
N LYS A 56 -23.30 21.24 14.44
CA LYS A 56 -22.51 22.16 13.61
C LYS A 56 -21.03 21.78 13.59
N LYS A 57 -20.47 21.35 14.72
CA LYS A 57 -19.08 20.90 14.80
C LYS A 57 -18.86 19.60 14.01
N LYS A 58 -19.81 18.68 14.04
CA LYS A 58 -19.77 17.46 13.20
C LYS A 58 -19.85 17.81 11.73
N LEU A 59 -20.71 18.77 11.37
CA LEU A 59 -20.83 19.27 10.00
C LEU A 59 -19.54 19.94 9.52
N LEU A 60 -18.93 20.78 10.34
CA LEU A 60 -17.66 21.44 10.00
C LEU A 60 -16.55 20.41 9.74
N LYS A 61 -16.42 19.40 10.61
CA LYS A 61 -15.48 18.29 10.37
C LYS A 61 -15.78 17.52 9.09
N ALA A 62 -17.07 17.32 8.77
CA ALA A 62 -17.46 16.65 7.54
C ALA A 62 -17.07 17.47 6.31
N VAL A 63 -17.21 18.80 6.36
CA VAL A 63 -16.76 19.72 5.29
C VAL A 63 -15.25 19.64 5.10
N ASP A 64 -14.46 19.69 6.17
CA ASP A 64 -13.00 19.58 6.08
C ASP A 64 -12.57 18.24 5.42
N ILE A 65 -13.28 17.15 5.75
CA ILE A 65 -13.04 15.83 5.15
C ILE A 65 -13.42 15.85 3.66
N LEU A 66 -14.53 16.50 3.29
CA LEU A 66 -14.93 16.62 1.89
C LEU A 66 -13.92 17.43 1.09
N ASP A 67 -13.38 18.52 1.63
CA ASP A 67 -12.35 19.33 0.98
C ASP A 67 -11.06 18.51 0.76
N GLN A 68 -10.65 17.72 1.75
CA GLN A 68 -9.51 16.80 1.61
C GLN A 68 -9.76 15.74 0.54
N LEU A 69 -10.95 15.14 0.52
CA LEU A 69 -11.33 14.15 -0.49
C LEU A 69 -11.36 14.79 -1.88
N GLN A 70 -11.88 16.00 -2.01
CA GLN A 70 -11.90 16.73 -3.27
C GLN A 70 -10.48 17.02 -3.76
N GLN A 71 -9.59 17.48 -2.89
CA GLN A 71 -8.18 17.71 -3.24
C GLN A 71 -7.49 16.43 -3.73
N ASN A 72 -7.76 15.29 -3.09
CA ASN A 72 -7.21 14.00 -3.51
C ASN A 72 -7.75 13.60 -4.89
N VAL A 73 -9.06 13.76 -5.13
CA VAL A 73 -9.68 13.48 -6.44
C VAL A 73 -9.11 14.39 -7.54
N GLU A 74 -8.89 15.67 -7.25
CA GLU A 74 -8.26 16.61 -8.18
C GLU A 74 -6.81 16.21 -8.50
N THR A 75 -6.05 15.84 -7.48
CA THR A 75 -4.66 15.35 -7.63
C THR A 75 -4.62 14.08 -8.48
N ASP A 76 -5.50 13.12 -8.20
CA ASP A 76 -5.61 11.88 -8.96
C ASP A 76 -6.04 12.15 -10.41
N SER A 77 -6.95 13.10 -10.63
CA SER A 77 -7.35 13.53 -11.97
C SER A 77 -6.17 14.07 -12.78
N LEU A 78 -5.33 14.91 -12.18
CA LEU A 78 -4.10 15.43 -12.82
C LEU A 78 -3.11 14.31 -13.14
N ASN A 79 -2.91 13.37 -12.21
CA ASN A 79 -2.05 12.21 -12.44
C ASN A 79 -2.57 11.34 -13.59
N ILE A 80 -3.89 11.09 -13.64
CA ILE A 80 -4.53 10.35 -14.73
C ILE A 80 -4.34 11.06 -16.08
N GLN A 81 -4.44 12.38 -16.13
CA GLN A 81 -4.21 13.17 -17.35
C GLN A 81 -2.76 13.04 -17.84
N ASN A 82 -1.79 13.19 -16.94
CA ASN A 82 -0.37 13.04 -17.30
C ASN A 82 -0.05 11.64 -17.84
N ILE A 83 -0.55 10.60 -17.16
CA ILE A 83 -0.39 9.20 -17.61
C ILE A 83 -1.05 9.00 -18.98
N LYS A 84 -2.22 9.59 -19.22
CA LYS A 84 -2.92 9.49 -20.51
C LYS A 84 -2.12 10.12 -21.65
N GLU A 85 -1.49 11.27 -21.43
CA GLU A 85 -0.62 11.90 -22.42
C GLU A 85 0.66 11.07 -22.68
N GLU A 86 1.24 10.47 -21.64
CA GLU A 86 2.39 9.56 -21.81
C GLU A 86 2.01 8.31 -22.61
N ILE A 87 0.86 7.69 -22.32
CA ILE A 87 0.32 6.55 -23.08
C ILE A 87 0.12 6.92 -24.57
N LYS A 88 -0.37 8.13 -24.85
CA LYS A 88 -0.56 8.62 -26.21
C LYS A 88 0.79 8.76 -26.94
N SER A 89 1.78 9.38 -26.32
CA SER A 89 3.13 9.52 -26.88
C SER A 89 3.79 8.16 -27.15
N LEU A 90 3.68 7.22 -26.19
CA LEU A 90 4.21 5.86 -26.36
C LEU A 90 3.51 5.13 -27.50
N LYS A 91 2.19 5.28 -27.64
CA LYS A 91 1.43 4.70 -28.75
C LYS A 91 1.90 5.23 -30.11
N ASP A 92 2.17 6.53 -30.20
CA ASP A 92 2.66 7.16 -31.43
C ASP A 92 4.07 6.65 -31.79
N GLN A 93 4.96 6.51 -30.80
CA GLN A 93 6.29 5.91 -30.99
C GLN A 93 6.20 4.46 -31.47
N VAL A 94 5.35 3.64 -30.85
CA VAL A 94 5.13 2.25 -31.28
C VAL A 94 4.61 2.19 -32.71
N SER A 95 3.67 3.06 -33.08
CA SER A 95 3.15 3.12 -34.46
C SER A 95 4.23 3.51 -35.48
N THR A 96 5.16 4.38 -35.08
CA THR A 96 6.26 4.86 -35.93
C THR A 96 7.29 3.75 -36.13
N LEU A 97 7.71 3.08 -35.05
CA LEU A 97 8.62 1.95 -35.10
C LEU A 97 8.04 0.80 -35.92
N GLN A 98 6.75 0.53 -35.81
CA GLN A 98 6.07 -0.47 -36.65
C GLN A 98 6.18 -0.13 -38.15
N LYS A 99 5.97 1.13 -38.53
CA LYS A 99 6.15 1.59 -39.92
C LYS A 99 7.60 1.47 -40.40
N GLU A 100 8.57 1.76 -39.54
CA GLU A 100 10.00 1.61 -39.87
C GLU A 100 10.38 0.14 -40.06
N ILE A 101 9.90 -0.75 -39.18
CA ILE A 101 10.10 -2.21 -39.32
C ILE A 101 9.49 -2.71 -40.63
N GLU A 102 8.31 -2.22 -41.01
CA GLU A 102 7.67 -2.58 -42.28
C GLU A 102 8.51 -2.15 -43.49
N LYS A 103 9.00 -0.90 -43.49
CA LYS A 103 9.92 -0.41 -44.53
C LYS A 103 11.21 -1.24 -44.61
N ILE A 104 11.81 -1.57 -43.47
CA ILE A 104 13.03 -2.39 -43.40
C ILE A 104 12.76 -3.81 -43.90
N LYS A 105 11.61 -4.40 -43.55
CA LYS A 105 11.20 -5.74 -44.00
C LYS A 105 11.03 -5.80 -45.52
N ILE A 106 10.48 -4.75 -46.13
CA ILE A 106 10.36 -4.62 -47.59
C ILE A 106 11.76 -4.47 -48.24
N ALA A 107 12.66 -3.71 -47.63
CA ALA A 107 14.04 -3.59 -48.12
C ALA A 107 14.84 -4.91 -47.99
N THR A 108 14.61 -5.68 -46.93
CA THR A 108 15.31 -6.96 -46.70
C THR A 108 14.77 -8.13 -47.51
N SER A 109 13.50 -8.11 -47.96
CA SER A 109 12.96 -9.14 -48.86
C SER A 109 13.51 -9.05 -50.28
N MET A 110 13.97 -7.87 -50.74
CA MET A 110 14.62 -7.70 -52.04
C MET A 110 16.13 -8.07 -52.03
N GLY A 111 16.75 -8.23 -50.86
CA GLY A 111 18.19 -8.51 -50.73
C GLY A 111 18.59 -9.98 -50.52
N LYS A 112 17.64 -10.93 -50.51
CA LYS A 112 17.87 -12.31 -50.05
C LYS A 112 17.84 -13.38 -51.16
N SER A 113 18.13 -13.01 -52.41
CA SER A 113 18.24 -13.95 -53.56
C SER A 113 19.66 -14.08 -54.14
N ALA A 114 20.70 -13.62 -53.45
CA ALA A 114 22.08 -13.86 -53.85
C ALA A 114 22.93 -14.09 -52.60
N LEU A 115 23.28 -15.36 -52.34
CA LEU A 115 24.46 -15.88 -51.62
C LEU A 115 24.12 -17.20 -50.95
N THR A 116 24.00 -18.24 -51.78
CA THR A 116 24.12 -19.65 -51.39
C THR A 116 25.39 -20.20 -52.03
N GLY A 117 26.32 -20.75 -51.23
CA GLY A 117 27.29 -21.76 -51.72
C GLY A 117 28.76 -21.60 -51.34
N SER A 118 29.22 -22.49 -50.45
CA SER A 118 30.57 -23.14 -50.37
C SER A 118 31.75 -22.27 -49.87
N LYS A 119 32.72 -22.73 -49.04
CA LYS A 119 33.30 -24.07 -48.83
C LYS A 119 34.08 -24.14 -47.49
N LYS A 120 34.23 -25.37 -47.01
CA LYS A 120 34.84 -25.92 -45.77
C LYS A 120 36.38 -25.98 -45.85
N GLU A 121 37.11 -25.76 -44.74
CA GLU A 121 38.32 -26.53 -44.37
C GLU A 121 38.82 -26.28 -42.91
N LYS A 122 39.32 -27.36 -42.29
CA LYS A 122 39.84 -27.55 -40.91
C LYS A 122 41.33 -27.13 -40.85
N GLY A 123 42.04 -26.86 -39.75
CA GLY A 123 41.82 -26.88 -38.30
C GLY A 123 43.15 -26.66 -37.53
N ALA A 124 43.03 -26.19 -36.29
CA ALA A 124 43.92 -26.33 -35.12
C ALA A 124 45.30 -25.62 -35.05
N SER A 125 45.39 -24.53 -34.27
CA SER A 125 46.09 -24.50 -32.97
C SER A 125 46.04 -23.10 -32.34
N VAL A 126 45.14 -22.88 -31.36
CA VAL A 126 45.45 -22.35 -30.01
C VAL A 126 44.15 -22.40 -29.19
N LYS A 127 44.21 -23.21 -28.14
CA LYS A 127 43.20 -23.50 -27.13
C LYS A 127 43.21 -22.39 -26.08
N ARG A 128 42.07 -21.74 -25.82
CA ARG A 128 41.50 -21.57 -24.48
C ARG A 128 40.09 -20.96 -24.49
N ILE A 129 39.13 -21.86 -24.23
CA ILE A 129 37.87 -21.71 -23.47
C ILE A 129 36.72 -20.95 -24.14
N VAL A 130 35.93 -21.73 -24.88
CA VAL A 130 34.48 -21.51 -25.07
C VAL A 130 33.75 -22.21 -23.91
N GLN A 131 33.07 -21.44 -23.07
CA GLN A 131 31.72 -21.66 -22.50
C GLN A 131 31.26 -20.24 -22.09
N ASN A 132 30.21 -19.65 -22.61
CA ASN A 132 28.85 -20.15 -22.56
C ASN A 132 28.01 -19.44 -23.63
N GLY A 133 27.27 -20.20 -24.43
CA GLY A 133 26.12 -19.65 -25.13
C GLY A 133 25.12 -19.24 -24.06
N ASN A 134 24.74 -17.97 -24.04
CA ASN A 134 23.65 -17.51 -23.19
C ASN A 134 22.35 -18.08 -23.76
N GLU A 135 22.04 -19.33 -23.40
CA GLU A 135 20.66 -19.75 -23.24
C GLU A 135 20.04 -18.72 -22.29
N GLN A 136 19.22 -17.82 -22.85
CA GLN A 136 18.48 -16.83 -22.09
C GLN A 136 17.46 -17.57 -21.25
N LYS A 137 17.91 -18.12 -20.12
CA LYS A 137 17.05 -18.69 -19.09
C LYS A 137 16.18 -17.53 -18.62
N ILE A 138 14.88 -17.63 -18.90
CA ILE A 138 13.90 -16.65 -18.41
C ILE A 138 13.97 -16.70 -16.89
N GLU A 139 14.67 -15.74 -16.30
CA GLU A 139 14.77 -15.61 -14.85
C GLU A 139 13.41 -15.16 -14.33
N LYS A 140 12.82 -15.96 -13.43
CA LYS A 140 11.60 -15.56 -12.73
C LYS A 140 11.99 -14.56 -11.65
N GLY A 141 11.12 -13.60 -11.40
CA GLY A 141 11.39 -12.54 -10.43
C GLY A 141 10.23 -11.56 -10.30
N TYR A 142 10.50 -10.45 -9.63
CA TYR A 142 9.54 -9.39 -9.36
C TYR A 142 10.04 -8.08 -9.93
N TYR A 143 9.12 -7.19 -10.31
CA TYR A 143 9.47 -5.80 -10.61
C TYR A 143 9.12 -4.93 -9.41
N TYR A 144 10.08 -4.11 -9.00
CA TYR A 144 9.95 -3.14 -7.92
C TYR A 144 10.14 -1.72 -8.49
N VAL A 145 9.36 -0.75 -8.03
CA VAL A 145 9.54 0.65 -8.40
C VAL A 145 10.24 1.34 -7.23
N ILE A 146 11.45 1.85 -7.49
CA ILE A 146 12.31 2.46 -6.47
C ILE A 146 11.62 3.66 -5.83
N GLN A 147 11.50 3.68 -4.50
CA GLN A 147 10.93 4.77 -3.73
C GLN A 147 12.02 5.71 -3.20
N LYS A 148 11.61 6.89 -2.72
CA LYS A 148 12.52 7.85 -2.10
C LYS A 148 13.15 7.24 -0.85
N ASN A 149 14.47 7.38 -0.71
CA ASN A 149 15.31 6.84 0.37
C ASN A 149 15.55 5.32 0.32
N ASP A 150 15.14 4.63 -0.74
CA ASP A 150 15.51 3.23 -0.92
C ASP A 150 16.99 3.11 -1.29
N ASN A 151 17.61 2.03 -0.81
CA ASN A 151 18.92 1.57 -1.24
C ASN A 151 18.86 0.07 -1.61
N LEU A 152 19.84 -0.40 -2.39
CA LEU A 152 19.86 -1.80 -2.86
C LEU A 152 19.80 -2.82 -1.72
N GLU A 153 20.50 -2.55 -0.60
CA GLU A 153 20.52 -3.44 0.57
C GLU A 153 19.14 -3.54 1.21
N SER A 154 18.48 -2.40 1.44
CA SER A 154 17.15 -2.32 2.04
C SER A 154 16.09 -3.02 1.19
N ILE A 155 16.18 -2.91 -0.13
CA ILE A 155 15.31 -3.60 -1.07
C ILE A 155 15.58 -5.11 -1.00
N ALA A 156 16.84 -5.53 -1.11
CA ALA A 156 17.22 -6.94 -1.01
C ALA A 156 16.74 -7.56 0.32
N ASP A 157 16.95 -6.86 1.43
CA ASP A 157 16.48 -7.25 2.77
C ASP A 157 14.97 -7.41 2.86
N ALA A 158 14.21 -6.46 2.31
CA ALA A 158 12.76 -6.55 2.30
C ALA A 158 12.28 -7.82 1.59
N TYR A 159 12.84 -8.12 0.41
CA TYR A 159 12.50 -9.32 -0.35
C TYR A 159 12.97 -10.61 0.33
N ARG A 160 14.15 -10.61 0.95
CA ARG A 160 14.63 -11.74 1.79
C ARG A 160 13.67 -12.04 2.92
N LYS A 161 13.18 -11.00 3.63
CA LYS A 161 12.19 -11.14 4.71
C LYS A 161 10.84 -11.67 4.21
N SER A 162 10.48 -11.40 2.94
CA SER A 162 9.30 -11.96 2.29
C SER A 162 9.50 -13.39 1.75
N GLY A 163 10.67 -14.01 1.97
CA GLY A 163 10.96 -15.37 1.54
C GLY A 163 11.57 -15.49 0.13
N VAL A 164 12.00 -14.37 -0.46
CA VAL A 164 12.71 -14.35 -1.75
C VAL A 164 14.20 -14.32 -1.50
N ASN A 165 14.90 -15.43 -1.78
CA ASN A 165 16.34 -15.49 -1.61
C ASN A 165 17.06 -14.71 -2.74
N VAL A 166 17.59 -13.53 -2.40
CA VAL A 166 18.26 -12.61 -3.34
C VAL A 166 19.37 -11.84 -2.61
N THR A 167 20.50 -11.59 -3.29
CA THR A 167 21.57 -10.71 -2.79
C THR A 167 21.65 -9.42 -3.62
N VAL A 168 22.36 -8.41 -3.10
CA VAL A 168 22.60 -7.16 -3.83
C VAL A 168 23.34 -7.41 -5.14
N GLU A 169 24.31 -8.33 -5.16
CA GLU A 169 25.03 -8.69 -6.38
C GLU A 169 24.12 -9.29 -7.44
N ASP A 170 23.11 -10.06 -7.03
CA ASP A 170 22.14 -10.66 -7.94
C ASP A 170 21.26 -9.59 -8.58
N ILE A 171 20.77 -8.63 -7.77
CA ILE A 171 19.99 -7.49 -8.26
C ILE A 171 20.85 -6.66 -9.22
N CYS A 172 22.11 -6.38 -8.87
CA CYS A 172 23.03 -5.65 -9.72
C CYS A 172 23.24 -6.33 -11.08
N LYS A 173 23.52 -7.65 -11.07
CA LYS A 173 23.70 -8.44 -12.29
C LYS A 173 22.45 -8.45 -13.17
N ALA A 174 21.29 -8.66 -12.56
CA ALA A 174 20.03 -8.76 -13.30
C ALA A 174 19.57 -7.41 -13.89
N ASN A 175 20.05 -6.29 -13.35
CA ASN A 175 19.71 -4.93 -13.83
C ASN A 175 20.88 -4.22 -14.53
N ASN A 176 22.01 -4.89 -14.76
CA ASN A 176 23.24 -4.30 -15.30
C ASN A 176 23.70 -3.04 -14.51
N LEU A 177 23.55 -3.07 -13.19
CA LEU A 177 24.00 -2.00 -12.29
C LEU A 177 25.38 -2.31 -11.72
N SER A 178 26.16 -1.27 -11.44
CA SER A 178 27.37 -1.39 -10.64
C SER A 178 27.03 -1.27 -9.15
N ALA A 179 27.84 -1.85 -8.27
CA ALA A 179 27.62 -1.83 -6.82
C ALA A 179 27.54 -0.41 -6.22
N HIS A 180 28.13 0.59 -6.89
CA HIS A 180 28.15 1.99 -6.46
C HIS A 180 27.24 2.90 -7.30
N SER A 181 26.44 2.32 -8.21
CA SER A 181 25.55 3.11 -9.05
C SER A 181 24.42 3.72 -8.20
N PRO A 182 24.16 5.03 -8.31
CA PRO A 182 23.05 5.65 -7.59
C PRO A 182 21.71 5.15 -8.13
N LEU A 183 20.80 4.80 -7.22
CA LEU A 183 19.44 4.43 -7.58
C LEU A 183 18.63 5.68 -7.93
N THR A 184 17.88 5.61 -9.03
CA THR A 184 16.95 6.69 -9.41
C THR A 184 15.54 6.33 -8.96
N VAL A 185 14.92 7.20 -8.18
CA VAL A 185 13.53 7.07 -7.73
C VAL A 185 12.59 6.97 -8.94
N GLY A 186 11.57 6.12 -8.85
CA GLY A 186 10.58 5.87 -9.90
C GLY A 186 11.02 4.89 -10.99
N LYS A 187 12.29 4.48 -11.03
CA LYS A 187 12.74 3.46 -11.99
C LYS A 187 12.31 2.05 -11.56
N LYS A 188 12.01 1.22 -12.56
CA LYS A 188 11.76 -0.21 -12.37
C LYS A 188 13.07 -0.95 -12.16
N LEU A 189 13.10 -1.76 -11.13
CA LEU A 189 14.20 -2.63 -10.73
C LEU A 189 13.70 -4.08 -10.73
N PHE A 190 14.40 -4.97 -11.41
CA PHE A 190 14.07 -6.38 -11.46
C PHE A 190 14.75 -7.12 -10.30
N ILE A 191 13.98 -7.86 -9.51
CA ILE A 191 14.47 -8.65 -8.38
C ILE A 191 14.40 -10.13 -8.77
N PRO A 192 15.55 -10.79 -9.06
CA PRO A 192 15.55 -12.18 -9.47
C PRO A 192 15.18 -13.09 -8.31
N LYS A 193 14.29 -14.06 -8.55
CA LYS A 193 13.96 -15.13 -7.62
C LYS A 193 14.73 -16.38 -8.01
N LYS A 194 15.78 -16.70 -7.25
CA LYS A 194 16.46 -17.98 -7.38
C LYS A 194 15.59 -19.08 -6.79
N GLU A 195 15.14 -20.00 -7.63
CA GLU A 195 14.59 -21.26 -7.13
C GLU A 195 15.76 -22.06 -6.53
N SER A 196 15.71 -22.38 -5.24
CA SER A 196 16.64 -23.31 -4.63
C SER A 196 16.45 -24.67 -5.27
N LYS A 197 17.47 -25.16 -5.98
CA LYS A 197 17.48 -26.50 -6.55
C LYS A 197 17.84 -27.53 -5.49
#